data_AF-A0A6A5VV63-F1
#
_entry.id   AF-A0A6A5VV63-F1
#
_cell.length_a   1.000
_cell.length_b   1.000
_cell.length_c   1.000
_cell.angle_alpha   90.00
_cell.angle_beta   90.00
_cell.angle_gamma   90.00
#
_symmetry.space_group_name_H-M   'P 1'
#
loop_
_entity.id
_entity.type
_entity.pdbx_description
1 polymer ?
#
loop_
_entity_poly.entity_id
_entity_poly.type
_entity_poly.pdbx_seq_one_letter_code
_entity_poly.pdbx_strand_id
1 'polypeptide(L)'
;MIDMDSITALSSELGKSIWPSSGATIRIKKPDIALRLPLCFCQDLDTQSDDTKSHPVSSRDTWTNVWSSISHLSDLRVLHLWIGHDSMTSWTNVDERSLLAPLETLTNGQHLHAEVNVLFLHPLHERLDQHYTDECEQPPFIIHRRVRQNDSSSYGKTYHMEWFLAFLELHRTQPQFSPMGLVEIVKFERKLWKEDPDKLFSD
;
A
#
# COMPACT_ATOMS: atom_id res chain seq x y z
N MET A 1 -7.82 -14.69 -0.20
CA MET A 1 -7.51 -13.90 1.00
C MET A 1 -6.20 -14.48 1.53
N ILE A 2 -5.12 -13.70 1.49
CA ILE A 2 -3.79 -14.15 1.89
C ILE A 2 -3.65 -13.72 3.36
N ASP A 3 -3.68 -14.67 4.29
CA ASP A 3 -3.42 -14.46 5.73
C ASP A 3 -1.91 -14.44 6.04
N MET A 4 -1.50 -14.24 7.29
CA MET A 4 -0.08 -14.32 7.67
C MET A 4 0.54 -15.66 7.30
N ASP A 5 -0.21 -16.75 7.44
CA ASP A 5 0.23 -18.08 7.00
C ASP A 5 0.47 -18.12 5.50
N SER A 6 -0.27 -17.35 4.71
CA SER A 6 -0.11 -17.20 3.26
C SER A 6 1.04 -16.25 2.88
N ILE A 7 1.41 -15.28 3.72
CA ILE A 7 2.62 -14.46 3.54
C ILE A 7 3.86 -15.26 3.92
N THR A 8 3.80 -16.00 5.03
CA THR A 8 4.83 -16.97 5.41
C THR A 8 4.89 -18.11 4.40
N ALA A 9 3.77 -18.53 3.81
CA ALA A 9 3.75 -19.47 2.70
C ALA A 9 4.30 -18.84 1.42
N LEU A 10 4.01 -17.58 1.09
CA LEU A 10 4.63 -16.88 -0.05
C LEU A 10 6.13 -16.74 0.17
N SER A 11 6.58 -16.33 1.34
CA SER A 11 7.99 -16.27 1.72
C SER A 11 8.63 -17.66 1.73
N SER A 12 7.90 -18.67 2.19
CA SER A 12 8.35 -20.06 2.20
C SER A 12 8.29 -20.70 0.83
N GLU A 13 7.42 -20.31 -0.09
CA GLU A 13 7.34 -20.82 -1.47
C GLU A 13 8.42 -20.11 -2.27
N LEU A 14 8.47 -18.78 -2.22
CA LEU A 14 9.55 -18.00 -2.82
C LEU A 14 10.94 -18.41 -2.29
N GLY A 15 11.04 -18.79 -1.02
CA GLY A 15 12.27 -19.28 -0.36
C GLY A 15 12.53 -20.79 -0.55
N LYS A 16 11.50 -21.65 -0.56
CA LYS A 16 11.60 -23.06 -0.95
C LYS A 16 11.42 -23.14 -2.45
N SER A 17 12.49 -22.88 -3.20
CA SER A 17 12.69 -23.40 -4.55
C SER A 17 11.37 -23.74 -5.28
N ILE A 18 10.61 -22.73 -5.73
CA ILE A 18 9.56 -22.87 -6.75
C ILE A 18 10.17 -23.41 -8.08
N TRP A 19 11.48 -23.63 -8.11
CA TRP A 19 12.14 -24.37 -9.17
C TRP A 19 11.64 -25.82 -9.16
N PRO A 20 11.01 -26.30 -10.26
CA PRO A 20 10.84 -27.73 -10.43
C PRO A 20 12.21 -28.39 -10.27
N SER A 21 12.25 -29.55 -9.61
CA SER A 21 13.44 -30.38 -9.41
C SER A 21 14.07 -30.91 -10.72
N SER A 22 13.74 -30.28 -11.85
CA SER A 22 14.07 -30.63 -13.21
C SER A 22 14.23 -29.35 -14.04
N GLY A 23 15.45 -28.78 -14.06
CA GLY A 23 16.05 -28.02 -15.18
C GLY A 23 15.34 -26.79 -15.78
N ALA A 24 14.12 -26.45 -15.39
CA ALA A 24 13.36 -25.35 -15.98
C ALA A 24 13.45 -24.10 -15.11
N THR A 25 14.23 -23.12 -15.58
CA THR A 25 14.31 -21.80 -14.97
C THR A 25 13.02 -21.04 -15.31
N ILE A 26 12.12 -20.80 -14.35
CA ILE A 26 11.00 -19.88 -14.51
C ILE A 26 11.55 -18.46 -14.71
N ARG A 27 11.28 -17.88 -15.89
CA ARG A 27 11.69 -16.52 -16.24
C ARG A 27 10.53 -15.55 -16.05
N ILE A 28 10.41 -15.01 -14.85
CA ILE A 28 9.40 -13.99 -14.53
C ILE A 28 9.97 -12.62 -14.89
N LYS A 29 9.36 -11.93 -15.86
CA LYS A 29 9.82 -10.60 -16.32
C LYS A 29 8.98 -9.44 -15.78
N LYS A 30 7.67 -9.66 -15.62
CA LYS A 30 6.67 -8.62 -15.35
C LYS A 30 5.53 -9.14 -14.46
N PRO A 31 5.76 -9.49 -13.19
CA PRO A 31 4.70 -9.89 -12.29
C PRO A 31 3.84 -8.68 -11.91
N ASP A 32 2.56 -8.98 -11.72
CA ASP A 32 1.57 -8.10 -11.11
C ASP A 32 1.11 -8.76 -9.81
N ILE A 33 1.42 -8.14 -8.68
CA ILE A 33 1.27 -8.72 -7.35
C ILE A 33 0.31 -7.83 -6.55
N ALA A 34 -0.71 -8.44 -5.95
CA ALA A 34 -1.59 -7.77 -5.01
C ALA A 34 -1.44 -8.36 -3.62
N LEU A 35 -1.08 -7.51 -2.64
CA LEU A 35 -0.87 -7.86 -1.26
C LEU A 35 -1.88 -7.14 -0.38
N ARG A 36 -2.66 -7.92 0.37
CA ARG A 36 -3.55 -7.43 1.43
C ARG A 36 -2.99 -7.90 2.76
N LEU A 37 -2.31 -7.00 3.46
CA LEU A 37 -1.56 -7.30 4.68
C LEU A 37 -2.44 -7.09 5.93
N PRO A 38 -2.21 -7.81 7.03
CA PRO A 38 -2.80 -7.42 8.31
C PRO A 38 -2.37 -6.01 8.71
N LEU A 39 -3.28 -5.19 9.23
CA LEU A 39 -2.89 -3.84 9.68
C LEU A 39 -1.78 -3.88 10.72
N CYS A 40 -1.84 -4.81 11.67
CA CYS A 40 -0.82 -4.96 12.71
C CYS A 40 0.56 -5.27 12.10
N PHE A 41 0.62 -6.08 11.03
CA PHE A 41 1.86 -6.33 10.32
C PHE A 41 2.48 -5.03 9.77
N CYS A 42 1.67 -4.16 9.15
CA CYS A 42 2.14 -2.88 8.65
C CYS A 42 2.64 -1.96 9.79
N GLN A 43 1.97 -1.96 10.93
CA GLN A 43 2.34 -1.16 12.11
C GLN A 43 3.61 -1.67 12.79
N ASP A 44 3.82 -2.99 12.81
CA ASP A 44 5.01 -3.60 13.37
C ASP A 44 6.28 -3.24 12.59
N LEU A 45 6.17 -2.91 11.29
CA LEU A 45 7.32 -2.50 10.48
C LEU A 45 7.91 -1.15 10.90
N ASP A 46 7.08 -0.23 11.41
CA ASP A 46 7.45 1.10 11.91
C ASP A 46 8.27 1.01 13.22
N THR A 47 7.99 -0.01 14.04
CA THR A 47 8.60 -0.11 15.36
C THR A 47 10.09 -0.48 15.22
N GLN A 48 11.01 0.47 15.41
CA GLN A 48 12.40 0.15 15.74
C GLN A 48 12.36 -0.59 17.07
N SER A 49 12.64 -1.89 17.03
CA SER A 49 12.53 -2.82 18.15
C SER A 49 13.33 -2.33 19.37
N ASP A 50 12.61 -1.95 20.42
CA ASP A 50 13.06 -2.25 21.78
C ASP A 50 12.64 -3.70 22.03
N ASP A 51 13.63 -4.61 21.97
CA ASP A 51 13.46 -6.06 22.13
C ASP A 51 12.71 -6.40 23.42
N THR A 52 11.57 -7.11 23.33
CA THR A 52 11.09 -7.92 24.48
C THR A 52 9.98 -8.94 24.20
N LYS A 53 9.47 -9.13 22.98
CA LYS A 53 8.43 -10.14 22.74
C LYS A 53 8.88 -11.22 21.75
N SER A 54 9.05 -12.42 22.30
CA SER A 54 9.47 -13.67 21.68
C SER A 54 8.46 -14.23 20.66
N HIS A 55 8.24 -13.52 19.55
CA HIS A 55 7.61 -14.12 18.37
C HIS A 55 8.69 -14.82 17.53
N PRO A 56 8.45 -16.04 17.03
CA PRO A 56 9.49 -16.87 16.42
C PRO A 56 10.01 -16.33 15.06
N VAL A 57 9.30 -15.39 14.43
CA VAL A 57 9.76 -14.63 13.24
C VAL A 57 9.14 -13.22 13.32
N SER A 58 9.93 -12.16 13.16
CA SER A 58 9.39 -10.80 13.15
C SER A 58 8.70 -10.47 11.82
N SER A 59 7.67 -9.60 11.85
CA SER A 59 7.02 -9.07 10.64
C SER A 59 8.05 -8.48 9.66
N ARG A 60 9.09 -7.82 10.21
CA ARG A 60 10.20 -7.24 9.44
C ARG A 60 11.07 -8.28 8.75
N ASP A 61 11.41 -9.39 9.41
CA ASP A 61 12.18 -10.47 8.79
C ASP A 61 11.39 -11.12 7.65
N THR A 62 10.10 -11.37 7.89
CA THR A 62 9.20 -11.92 6.88
C THR A 62 9.12 -11.01 5.67
N TRP A 63 8.95 -9.69 5.89
CA TRP A 63 8.91 -8.71 4.82
C TRP A 63 10.23 -8.66 4.04
N THR A 64 11.36 -8.60 4.73
CA THR A 64 12.70 -8.63 4.14
C THR A 64 12.91 -9.87 3.27
N ASN A 65 12.46 -11.04 3.71
CA ASN A 65 12.60 -12.29 2.97
C ASN A 65 11.79 -12.33 1.67
N VAL A 66 10.60 -11.70 1.63
CA VAL A 66 9.81 -11.55 0.39
C VAL A 66 10.63 -10.80 -0.65
N TRP A 67 11.19 -9.65 -0.28
CA TRP A 67 11.98 -8.81 -1.18
C TRP A 67 13.30 -9.44 -1.60
N SER A 68 13.99 -10.11 -0.67
CA SER A 68 15.19 -10.90 -0.98
C SER A 68 14.88 -11.96 -2.04
N SER A 69 13.75 -12.65 -1.93
CA SER A 69 13.37 -13.66 -2.91
C SER A 69 13.05 -13.06 -4.29
N ILE A 70 12.39 -11.90 -4.33
CA ILE A 70 12.15 -11.16 -5.57
C ILE A 70 13.48 -10.73 -6.21
N SER A 71 14.48 -10.35 -5.39
CA SER A 71 15.80 -9.92 -5.88
C SER A 71 16.55 -11.01 -6.65
N HIS A 72 16.26 -12.29 -6.37
CA HIS A 72 16.85 -13.44 -7.07
C HIS A 72 16.22 -13.70 -8.45
N LEU A 73 15.13 -13.01 -8.82
CA LEU A 73 14.52 -13.12 -10.13
C LEU A 73 15.33 -12.31 -11.16
N SER A 74 16.43 -12.88 -11.67
CA SER A 74 17.39 -12.19 -12.55
C SER A 74 16.81 -11.63 -13.86
N ASP A 75 15.68 -12.17 -14.31
CA ASP A 75 14.96 -11.73 -15.51
C ASP A 75 13.86 -10.70 -15.22
N LEU A 76 13.62 -10.34 -13.96
CA LEU A 76 12.65 -9.34 -13.55
C LEU A 76 13.06 -7.97 -14.09
N ARG A 77 12.12 -7.31 -14.78
CA ARG A 77 12.36 -5.98 -15.40
C ARG A 77 11.28 -4.98 -15.04
N VAL A 78 10.06 -5.45 -14.82
CA VAL A 78 8.93 -4.63 -14.39
C VAL A 78 8.30 -5.29 -13.18
N LEU A 79 7.91 -4.53 -12.16
CA LEU A 79 7.12 -5.02 -11.03
C LEU A 79 5.91 -4.11 -10.84
N HIS A 80 4.71 -4.65 -11.01
CA HIS A 80 3.49 -3.96 -10.61
C HIS A 80 3.04 -4.51 -9.26
N LEU A 81 2.81 -3.62 -8.32
CA LEU A 81 2.45 -3.98 -6.97
C LEU A 81 1.20 -3.22 -6.54
N TRP A 82 0.31 -3.91 -5.86
CA TRP A 82 -0.83 -3.33 -5.16
C TRP A 82 -0.68 -3.68 -3.69
N ILE A 83 -0.55 -2.67 -2.83
CA ILE A 83 -0.47 -2.89 -1.38
C ILE A 83 -1.66 -2.23 -0.70
N GLY A 84 -2.34 -3.03 0.11
CA GLY A 84 -3.39 -2.59 1.02
C GLY A 84 -3.34 -3.37 2.33
N HIS A 85 -4.21 -3.02 3.27
CA HIS A 85 -4.37 -3.75 4.51
C HIS A 85 -5.81 -4.25 4.70
N ASP A 86 -5.98 -5.26 5.55
CA ASP A 86 -7.25 -5.93 5.78
C ASP A 86 -8.27 -5.13 6.62
N SER A 87 -7.79 -4.31 7.55
CA SER A 87 -8.62 -3.43 8.39
C SER A 87 -9.39 -2.40 7.56
N MET A 88 -10.56 -1.96 8.06
CA MET A 88 -11.36 -0.87 7.48
C MET A 88 -10.80 0.52 7.80
N THR A 89 -9.82 0.62 8.68
CA THR A 89 -9.21 1.90 9.05
C THR A 89 -8.55 2.62 7.88
N SER A 90 -8.33 3.92 8.06
CA SER A 90 -7.57 4.75 7.13
C SER A 90 -6.13 4.23 6.94
N TRP A 91 -5.60 4.46 5.74
CA TRP A 91 -4.20 4.17 5.38
C TRP A 91 -3.19 5.06 6.13
N THR A 92 -3.67 6.10 6.82
CA THR A 92 -2.87 7.06 7.60
C THR A 92 -2.11 6.45 8.78
N ASN A 93 -2.43 5.22 9.16
CA ASN A 93 -1.76 4.50 10.24
C ASN A 93 -0.65 3.56 9.71
N VAL A 94 -0.33 3.63 8.42
CA VAL A 94 0.70 2.81 7.79
C VAL A 94 1.90 3.69 7.48
N ASP A 95 3.06 3.33 8.03
CA ASP A 95 4.33 3.91 7.60
C ASP A 95 4.71 3.32 6.22
N GLU A 96 4.34 4.05 5.17
CA GLU A 96 4.63 3.70 3.78
C GLU A 96 6.11 3.66 3.49
N ARG A 97 6.90 4.54 4.13
CA ARG A 97 8.35 4.56 3.94
C ARG A 97 8.96 3.28 4.47
N SER A 98 8.63 2.88 5.70
CA SER A 98 9.10 1.60 6.26
C SER A 98 8.58 0.40 5.46
N LEU A 99 7.33 0.45 5.00
CA LEU A 99 6.72 -0.61 4.19
C LEU A 99 7.40 -0.76 2.81
N LEU A 100 7.82 0.33 2.18
CA LEU A 100 8.37 0.34 0.82
C LEU A 100 9.91 0.44 0.76
N ALA A 101 10.60 0.70 1.86
CA ALA A 101 12.07 0.80 1.92
C ALA A 101 12.81 -0.39 1.26
N PRO A 102 12.37 -1.65 1.41
CA PRO A 102 13.01 -2.76 0.71
C PRO A 102 12.89 -2.66 -0.82
N LEU A 103 11.78 -2.11 -1.32
CA LEU A 103 11.58 -1.90 -2.75
C LEU A 103 12.50 -0.78 -3.26
N GLU A 104 12.71 0.29 -2.49
CA GLU A 104 13.67 1.35 -2.85
C GLU A 104 15.08 0.77 -3.02
N THR A 105 15.48 -0.11 -2.10
CA THR A 105 16.77 -0.80 -2.17
C THR A 105 16.87 -1.67 -3.41
N LEU A 106 15.80 -2.41 -3.73
CA LEU A 106 15.74 -3.30 -4.88
C LEU A 106 15.83 -2.56 -6.21
N THR A 107 15.08 -1.46 -6.37
CA THR A 107 15.06 -0.68 -7.62
C THR A 107 16.31 0.17 -7.80
N ASN A 108 16.95 0.63 -6.71
CA ASN A 108 18.25 1.29 -6.80
C ASN A 108 19.38 0.32 -7.22
N GLY A 109 19.29 -0.95 -6.83
CA GLY A 109 20.31 -1.96 -7.10
C GLY A 109 20.17 -2.70 -8.43
N GLN A 110 19.03 -2.60 -9.12
CA GLN A 110 18.71 -3.36 -10.34
C GLN A 110 18.12 -2.47 -11.42
N HIS A 111 18.24 -2.87 -12.69
CA HIS A 111 17.47 -2.27 -13.80
C HIS A 111 15.99 -2.73 -13.74
N LEU A 112 15.30 -2.40 -12.65
CA LEU A 112 13.92 -2.77 -12.36
C LEU A 112 13.03 -1.53 -12.39
N HIS A 113 12.03 -1.52 -13.27
CA HIS A 113 10.94 -0.56 -13.24
C HIS A 113 9.87 -1.04 -12.28
N ALA A 114 9.53 -0.26 -11.25
CA ALA A 114 8.47 -0.63 -10.31
C ALA A 114 7.35 0.42 -10.28
N GLU A 115 6.12 -0.08 -10.22
CA GLU A 115 4.92 0.72 -10.04
C GLU A 115 4.13 0.17 -8.87
N VAL A 116 3.86 1.04 -7.88
CA VAL A 116 3.21 0.66 -6.63
C VAL A 116 1.89 1.39 -6.52
N ASN A 117 0.81 0.63 -6.40
CA ASN A 117 -0.52 1.13 -6.13
C ASN A 117 -0.78 1.04 -4.62
N VAL A 118 -0.97 2.19 -3.98
CA VAL A 118 -1.34 2.31 -2.56
C VAL A 118 -2.59 3.16 -2.41
N LEU A 119 -3.22 3.09 -1.24
CA LEU A 119 -4.44 3.84 -0.98
C LEU A 119 -4.17 5.35 -0.86
N PHE A 120 -5.20 6.15 -1.16
CA PHE A 120 -5.18 7.58 -0.85
C PHE A 120 -5.10 7.81 0.66
N LEU A 121 -4.32 8.81 1.03
CA LEU A 121 -4.27 9.39 2.36
C LEU A 121 -5.20 10.62 2.40
N HIS A 122 -5.77 10.87 3.58
CA HIS A 122 -6.46 12.14 3.82
C HIS A 122 -5.42 13.25 4.02
N PRO A 123 -5.54 14.43 3.37
CA PRO A 123 -4.53 15.50 3.44
C PRO A 123 -4.11 15.90 4.85
N LEU A 124 -5.06 16.01 5.78
CA LEU A 124 -4.78 16.39 7.17
C LEU A 124 -3.95 15.39 7.98
N HIS A 125 -3.79 14.18 7.45
CA HIS A 125 -3.10 13.08 8.13
C HIS A 125 -1.87 12.62 7.36
N GLU A 126 -1.44 13.41 6.37
CA GLU A 126 -0.18 13.18 5.69
C GLU A 126 0.98 13.56 6.61
N ARG A 127 1.95 12.65 6.69
CA ARG A 127 3.08 12.72 7.60
C ARG A 127 4.32 12.54 6.75
N LEU A 128 5.13 13.58 6.57
CA LEU A 128 6.28 13.55 5.65
C LEU A 128 7.32 12.50 6.05
N ASP A 129 7.39 12.16 7.34
CA ASP A 129 8.25 11.14 7.93
C ASP A 129 7.76 9.70 7.72
N GLN A 130 6.50 9.50 7.32
CA GLN A 130 5.89 8.17 7.16
C GLN A 130 5.31 7.91 5.76
N HIS A 131 4.93 8.97 5.04
CA HIS A 131 4.18 8.88 3.80
C HIS A 131 4.95 9.53 2.65
N TYR A 132 4.79 8.97 1.45
CA TYR A 132 5.29 9.60 0.22
C TYR A 132 4.26 10.60 -0.30
N THR A 133 4.55 11.88 -0.15
CA THR A 133 3.71 12.99 -0.63
C THR A 133 4.40 13.73 -1.77
N ASP A 134 3.70 14.63 -2.44
CA ASP A 134 4.30 15.48 -3.48
C ASP A 134 5.36 16.45 -2.91
N GLU A 135 5.39 16.63 -1.59
CA GLU A 135 6.29 17.56 -0.90
C GLU A 135 7.61 16.92 -0.46
N CYS A 136 7.76 15.60 -0.59
CA CYS A 136 8.99 14.89 -0.22
C CYS A 136 9.80 14.43 -1.44
N GLU A 137 11.04 14.03 -1.19
CA GLU A 137 11.84 13.31 -2.17
C GLU A 137 11.11 12.05 -2.62
N GLN A 138 11.07 11.86 -3.94
CA GLN A 138 10.34 10.74 -4.54
C GLN A 138 11.22 9.50 -4.59
N PRO A 139 10.65 8.31 -4.35
CA PRO A 139 11.39 7.06 -4.41
C PRO A 139 11.78 6.73 -5.87
N PRO A 140 12.74 5.82 -6.08
CA PRO A 140 13.14 5.30 -7.40
C PRO A 140 12.08 4.40 -8.07
N PHE A 141 10.79 4.59 -7.76
CA PHE A 141 9.66 3.88 -8.34
C PHE A 141 8.42 4.77 -8.38
N ILE A 142 7.44 4.40 -9.19
CA ILE A 142 6.23 5.21 -9.38
C ILE A 142 5.19 4.81 -8.33
N ILE A 143 4.66 5.79 -7.59
CA ILE A 143 3.53 5.59 -6.68
C ILE A 143 2.24 6.05 -7.34
N HIS A 144 1.29 5.14 -7.47
CA HIS A 144 -0.08 5.40 -7.91
C HIS A 144 -1.02 5.39 -6.70
N ARG A 145 -1.69 6.52 -6.45
CA ARG A 145 -2.70 6.62 -5.40
C ARG A 145 -4.06 6.14 -5.89
N ARG A 146 -4.69 5.24 -5.13
CA ARG A 146 -5.95 4.58 -5.48
C ARG A 146 -6.99 4.75 -4.39
N VAL A 147 -8.25 4.86 -4.80
CA VAL A 147 -9.38 4.81 -3.87
C VAL A 147 -9.57 3.35 -3.44
N ARG A 148 -9.79 3.10 -2.15
CA ARG A 148 -10.11 1.76 -1.65
C ARG A 148 -11.43 1.32 -2.30
N GLN A 149 -11.39 0.23 -3.07
CA GLN A 149 -12.60 -0.44 -3.50
C GLN A 149 -13.12 -1.25 -2.30
N ASN A 150 -14.29 -0.86 -1.78
CA ASN A 150 -14.97 -1.66 -0.77
C ASN A 150 -15.56 -2.88 -1.46
N ASP A 151 -15.00 -4.06 -1.20
CA ASP A 151 -15.76 -5.30 -1.37
C ASP A 151 -16.92 -5.22 -0.38
N SER A 152 -18.13 -5.04 -0.91
CA SER A 152 -19.35 -4.62 -0.21
C SER A 152 -19.91 -5.60 0.84
N SER A 153 -19.11 -6.53 1.36
CA SER A 153 -19.57 -7.64 2.20
C SER A 153 -19.31 -7.47 3.70
N SER A 154 -18.84 -6.32 4.19
CA SER A 154 -18.56 -6.13 5.63
C SER A 154 -19.05 -4.78 6.14
N TYR A 155 -20.32 -4.72 6.54
CA TYR A 155 -20.88 -3.63 7.33
C TYR A 155 -20.37 -3.73 8.77
N GLY A 156 -19.32 -2.98 9.08
CA GLY A 156 -18.80 -2.77 10.42
C GLY A 156 -18.37 -1.32 10.59
N LYS A 157 -18.93 -0.64 11.60
CA LYS A 157 -18.78 0.80 11.88
C LYS A 157 -17.33 1.26 11.79
N THR A 158 -17.05 2.19 10.89
CA THR A 158 -15.70 2.73 10.65
C THR A 158 -15.78 4.26 10.57
N TYR A 159 -15.59 4.92 11.71
CA TYR A 159 -15.80 6.37 11.87
C TYR A 159 -14.91 7.27 11.00
N HIS A 160 -13.78 6.77 10.49
CA HIS A 160 -12.88 7.56 9.62
C HIS A 160 -13.13 7.34 8.12
N MET A 161 -13.66 6.17 7.73
CA MET A 161 -14.06 5.90 6.36
C MET A 161 -15.46 6.48 6.07
N GLU A 162 -16.27 6.68 7.11
CA GLU A 162 -17.56 7.37 7.01
C GLU A 162 -17.41 8.80 6.49
N TRP A 163 -16.37 9.57 6.82
CA TRP A 163 -16.19 10.91 6.25
C TRP A 163 -15.87 10.89 4.76
N PHE A 164 -14.96 10.02 4.32
CA PHE A 164 -14.63 9.90 2.90
C PHE A 164 -15.79 9.32 2.10
N LEU A 165 -16.49 8.30 2.62
CA LEU A 165 -17.68 7.74 1.97
C LEU A 165 -18.87 8.70 2.03
N ALA A 166 -19.05 9.45 3.11
CA ALA A 166 -20.08 10.50 3.21
C ALA A 166 -19.74 11.68 2.31
N PHE A 167 -18.48 12.06 2.16
CA PHE A 167 -18.02 13.06 1.21
C PHE A 167 -18.28 12.59 -0.23
N LEU A 168 -17.89 11.36 -0.58
CA LEU A 168 -18.18 10.75 -1.87
C LEU A 168 -19.68 10.64 -2.14
N GLU A 169 -20.50 10.29 -1.14
CA GLU A 169 -21.96 10.15 -1.28
C GLU A 169 -22.67 11.52 -1.35
N LEU A 170 -22.23 12.49 -0.54
CA LEU A 170 -22.67 13.89 -0.57
C LEU A 170 -22.37 14.51 -1.93
N HIS A 171 -21.21 14.20 -2.52
CA HIS A 171 -20.85 14.71 -3.84
C HIS A 171 -21.53 13.92 -4.97
N ARG A 172 -21.71 12.61 -4.83
CA ARG A 172 -22.49 11.81 -5.80
C ARG A 172 -23.95 12.29 -5.92
N THR A 173 -24.52 12.81 -4.83
CA THR A 173 -25.90 13.34 -4.79
C THR A 173 -26.00 14.80 -5.23
N GLN A 174 -24.89 15.53 -5.34
CA GLN A 174 -24.86 16.91 -5.78
C GLN A 174 -24.69 17.02 -7.32
N PRO A 175 -25.61 17.69 -8.04
CA PRO A 175 -25.62 17.73 -9.50
C PRO A 175 -24.32 18.22 -10.15
N GLN A 176 -23.61 19.13 -9.47
CA GLN A 176 -22.34 19.71 -9.93
C GLN A 176 -21.17 18.72 -9.93
N PHE A 177 -21.25 17.64 -9.14
CA PHE A 177 -20.22 16.59 -9.07
C PHE A 177 -20.63 15.31 -9.80
N SER A 178 -21.87 15.24 -10.29
CA SER A 178 -22.41 14.11 -11.06
C SER A 178 -21.59 13.68 -12.30
N PRO A 179 -20.84 14.55 -13.01
CA PRO A 179 -19.99 14.09 -14.12
C PRO A 179 -18.58 13.67 -13.71
N MET A 180 -18.15 13.89 -12.45
CA MET A 180 -16.79 13.56 -12.01
C MET A 180 -16.64 12.10 -11.58
N GLY A 181 -15.56 11.46 -12.01
CA GLY A 181 -15.11 10.18 -11.47
C GLY A 181 -14.53 10.32 -10.06
N LEU A 182 -14.48 9.21 -9.30
CA LEU A 182 -14.01 9.20 -7.91
C LEU A 182 -12.62 9.83 -7.72
N VAL A 183 -11.68 9.59 -8.65
CA VAL A 183 -10.33 10.17 -8.59
C VAL A 183 -10.37 11.70 -8.70
N GLU A 184 -11.26 12.25 -9.53
CA GLU A 184 -11.42 13.69 -9.71
C GLU A 184 -12.06 14.32 -8.47
N ILE A 185 -13.03 13.63 -7.86
CA ILE A 185 -13.64 14.04 -6.58
C ILE A 185 -12.57 14.10 -5.48
N VAL A 186 -11.71 13.08 -5.35
CA VAL A 186 -10.61 13.11 -4.38
C VAL A 186 -9.63 14.25 -4.67
N LYS A 187 -9.25 14.45 -5.95
CA LYS A 187 -8.37 15.58 -6.32
C LYS A 187 -8.98 16.94 -5.95
N PHE A 188 -10.28 17.09 -6.17
CA PHE A 188 -11.01 18.30 -5.82
C PHE A 188 -11.06 18.53 -4.30
N GLU A 189 -11.39 17.50 -3.52
CA GLU A 189 -11.36 17.53 -2.05
C GLU A 189 -9.99 17.98 -1.52
N ARG A 190 -8.93 17.34 -2.02
CA ARG A 190 -7.55 17.66 -1.62
C ARG A 190 -7.18 19.10 -1.95
N LYS A 191 -7.67 19.62 -3.08
CA LYS A 191 -7.49 21.03 -3.46
C LYS A 191 -8.21 21.96 -2.48
N LEU A 192 -9.46 21.67 -2.13
CA LEU A 192 -10.22 22.46 -1.16
C LEU A 192 -9.53 22.50 0.20
N TRP A 193 -9.07 21.35 0.71
CA TRP A 193 -8.31 21.29 1.96
C TRP A 193 -7.03 22.13 1.93
N LYS A 194 -6.39 22.28 0.77
CA LYS A 194 -5.15 23.06 0.62
C LYS A 194 -5.41 24.57 0.49
N GLU A 195 -6.51 24.95 -0.15
CA GLU A 195 -6.80 26.36 -0.47
C GLU A 195 -7.65 27.06 0.60
N ASP A 196 -8.69 26.40 1.12
CA ASP A 196 -9.66 27.01 2.02
C ASP A 196 -10.47 25.93 2.78
N PRO A 197 -9.93 25.39 3.88
CA PRO A 197 -10.58 24.31 4.63
C PRO A 197 -11.94 24.72 5.23
N ASP A 198 -12.19 26.01 5.45
CA ASP A 198 -13.45 26.51 6.02
C ASP A 198 -14.61 26.45 5.02
N LYS A 199 -14.32 26.49 3.71
CA LYS A 199 -15.33 26.33 2.66
C LYS A 199 -15.93 24.93 2.57
N LEU A 200 -15.25 23.91 3.10
CA LEU A 200 -15.80 22.55 3.14
C LEU A 200 -16.94 22.40 4.16
N PHE A 201 -17.02 23.32 5.13
CA PHE A 201 -18.00 23.30 6.22
C PHE A 201 -19.00 24.45 6.18
N SER A 202 -18.96 25.26 5.11
CA SER A 202 -19.86 26.39 4.93
C SER A 202 -21.05 25.95 4.08
N ASP A 203 -22.22 25.81 4.71
CA ASP A 203 -23.51 25.51 4.07
C ASP A 203 -23.93 26.55 3.01
#